data_AF-A0AAD6E514-F1
#
_entry.id   AF-A0AAD6E514-F1
#
_cell.length_a   1.000
_cell.length_b   1.000
_cell.length_c   1.000
_cell.angle_alpha   90.00
_cell.angle_beta   90.00
_cell.angle_gamma   90.00
#
_symmetry.space_group_name_H-M   'P 1'
#
loop_
_entity.id
_entity.type
_entity.pdbx_description
1 polymer ?
#
loop_
_entity_poly.entity_id
_entity_poly.type
_entity_poly.pdbx_seq_one_letter_code
_entity_poly.pdbx_strand_id
1 'polypeptide(L)'
;MSADNELRADISSVEGSTFKWSIDNEEDQVELNDIICVVPKESGHRVLFLKHENTNGDISTQLKYVDISSIPPSLTPFWTDIPAYLQGPEPIQVVISTRSGTGAARTIFTTLVKPFLEDLNLNYSIYETKSAQTITELSQSNFLPYASTSTNSTPQTILLLSGDGGLVDILDVFYRNEKKINVEPNIALIPCGTGNAMASSIGLRSGPASGLKTLLRGRSRKLPTFTVKLSAGSQLVVNEGNDRVPINADAEADTNANANADETTHTMYGAVVASWGLHAALVADSDTTKYREFGSERFQMAAKELLHPSDGSDSHRFRGKITFIPVPGSSTTATATATSIGVGNIRRIPEEEHMYVLTTMVPRLEKDFVISPSSEVLSGDLRLLRFGPLSPDDAMRLMTLAYQGGGHVKEKGVLYEEVQMVRIEFDEEEERWRRVCVDGKIVAVEKGGWMEIRKGGSVLNIVS
;
A
#
# COMPACT_ATOMS: atom_id res chain seq x y z
N MET A 1 -41.86 -15.76 22.97
CA MET A 1 -41.49 -14.57 23.75
C MET A 1 -40.47 -15.00 24.80
N SER A 2 -39.19 -15.11 24.41
CA SER A 2 -38.09 -15.02 25.37
C SER A 2 -37.64 -13.57 25.34
N ALA A 3 -37.84 -12.85 26.44
CA ALA A 3 -37.17 -11.58 26.65
C ALA A 3 -35.71 -11.92 26.93
N ASP A 4 -34.86 -11.84 25.91
CA ASP A 4 -33.44 -11.64 26.16
C ASP A 4 -33.33 -10.29 26.87
N ASN A 5 -33.15 -10.33 28.18
CA ASN A 5 -32.61 -9.20 28.92
C ASN A 5 -31.15 -9.06 28.43
N GLU A 6 -30.95 -8.45 27.26
CA GLU A 6 -29.64 -7.95 26.87
C GLU A 6 -29.21 -6.97 27.97
N LEU A 7 -28.21 -7.37 28.76
CA LEU A 7 -27.59 -6.54 29.78
C LEU A 7 -27.09 -5.26 29.11
N ARG A 8 -27.77 -4.15 29.39
CA ARG A 8 -27.39 -2.81 28.94
C ARG A 8 -26.61 -2.11 30.04
N ALA A 9 -25.58 -1.40 29.65
CA ALA A 9 -24.81 -0.63 30.60
C ALA A 9 -25.48 0.69 30.95
N ASP A 10 -25.51 1.00 32.24
CA ASP A 10 -25.81 2.33 32.72
C ASP A 10 -24.55 3.19 32.59
N ILE A 11 -24.68 4.33 31.92
CA ILE A 11 -23.55 5.26 31.73
C ILE A 11 -23.28 5.92 33.08
N SER A 12 -22.12 5.62 33.67
CA SER A 12 -21.77 6.10 35.01
C SER A 12 -21.19 7.52 34.96
N SER A 13 -20.30 7.81 34.00
CA SER A 13 -19.79 9.16 33.75
C SER A 13 -18.96 9.25 32.46
N VAL A 14 -18.68 10.47 32.02
CA VAL A 14 -17.62 10.76 31.05
C VAL A 14 -16.69 11.79 31.70
N GLU A 15 -15.48 11.37 32.04
CA GLU A 15 -14.49 12.22 32.70
C GLU A 15 -13.28 12.38 31.77
N GLY A 16 -13.04 13.60 31.28
CA GLY A 16 -11.91 13.87 30.38
C GLY A 16 -11.97 13.06 29.08
N SER A 17 -10.98 12.18 28.88
CA SER A 17 -10.84 11.31 27.70
C SER A 17 -11.33 9.88 27.92
N THR A 18 -12.01 9.59 29.02
CA THR A 18 -12.41 8.23 29.39
C THR A 18 -13.94 8.10 29.42
N PHE A 19 -14.46 7.04 28.78
CA PHE A 19 -15.85 6.62 28.85
C PHE A 19 -16.00 5.53 29.92
N LYS A 20 -16.89 5.73 30.89
CA LYS A 20 -17.14 4.81 32.01
C LYS A 20 -18.59 4.34 32.02
N TRP A 21 -18.79 3.06 32.36
CA TRP A 21 -20.12 2.47 32.47
C TRP A 21 -20.16 1.42 33.58
N SER A 22 -21.37 1.00 33.96
CA SER A 22 -21.58 -0.09 34.92
C SER A 22 -22.59 -1.12 34.41
N ILE A 23 -22.31 -2.40 34.63
CA ILE A 23 -23.24 -3.51 34.42
C ILE A 23 -23.28 -4.30 35.73
N ASP A 24 -24.46 -4.53 36.30
CA ASP A 24 -24.64 -5.29 37.56
C ASP A 24 -23.76 -4.83 38.75
N ASN A 25 -23.52 -3.51 38.86
CA ASN A 25 -22.62 -2.86 39.82
C ASN A 25 -21.11 -3.13 39.62
N GLU A 26 -20.71 -3.73 38.50
CA GLU A 26 -19.31 -3.76 38.08
C GLU A 26 -19.05 -2.58 37.13
N GLU A 27 -18.10 -1.72 37.51
CA GLU A 27 -17.65 -0.61 36.67
C GLU A 27 -16.56 -1.05 35.68
N ASP A 28 -16.67 -0.60 34.45
CA ASP A 28 -15.63 -0.75 33.43
C ASP A 28 -15.47 0.56 32.65
N GLN A 29 -14.34 0.70 31.95
CA GLN A 29 -13.99 1.94 31.28
C GLN A 29 -13.14 1.72 30.03
N VAL A 30 -13.14 2.72 29.15
CA VAL A 30 -12.29 2.75 27.97
C VAL A 30 -11.89 4.18 27.62
N GLU A 31 -10.66 4.36 27.13
CA GLU A 31 -10.25 5.63 26.55
C GLU A 31 -10.98 5.89 25.23
N LEU A 32 -11.41 7.14 24.99
CA LEU A 32 -12.08 7.54 23.75
C LEU A 32 -11.24 7.22 22.50
N ASN A 33 -9.91 7.19 22.64
CA ASN A 33 -9.00 6.81 21.56
C ASN A 33 -9.09 5.34 21.17
N ASP A 34 -9.57 4.47 22.05
CA ASP A 34 -9.72 3.03 21.80
C ASP A 34 -11.13 2.65 21.32
N ILE A 35 -12.04 3.62 21.28
CA ILE A 35 -13.36 3.45 20.66
C ILE A 35 -13.20 3.38 19.14
N ILE A 36 -13.74 2.32 18.55
CA ILE A 36 -13.81 2.11 17.11
C ILE A 36 -14.98 2.92 16.53
N CYS A 37 -16.17 2.70 17.07
CA CYS A 37 -17.41 3.33 16.62
C CYS A 37 -18.56 3.14 17.63
N VAL A 38 -19.67 3.83 17.38
CA VAL A 38 -20.99 3.51 17.92
C VAL A 38 -21.94 3.23 16.76
N VAL A 39 -22.58 2.06 16.75
CA VAL A 39 -23.51 1.66 15.68
C VAL A 39 -24.94 1.51 16.22
N PRO A 40 -25.97 1.74 15.39
CA PRO A 40 -27.35 1.46 15.78
C PRO A 40 -27.61 -0.04 15.96
N LYS A 41 -28.45 -0.39 16.95
CA LYS A 41 -29.09 -1.71 17.07
C LYS A 41 -30.60 -1.57 16.93
N GLU A 42 -31.33 -2.68 16.84
CA GLU A 42 -32.81 -2.67 16.93
C GLU A 42 -33.31 -1.94 18.18
N SER A 43 -32.55 -2.01 19.27
CA SER A 43 -32.89 -1.34 20.51
C SER A 43 -31.65 -0.76 21.20
N GLY A 44 -31.46 0.55 21.06
CA GLY A 44 -30.30 1.28 21.57
C GLY A 44 -29.12 1.31 20.58
N HIS A 45 -27.90 1.28 21.12
CA HIS A 45 -26.66 1.41 20.36
C HIS A 45 -25.59 0.48 20.90
N ARG A 46 -24.66 0.06 20.03
CA ARG A 46 -23.49 -0.72 20.40
C ARG A 46 -22.23 0.13 20.27
N VAL A 47 -21.48 0.24 21.36
CA VAL A 47 -20.15 0.86 21.37
C VAL A 47 -19.12 -0.25 21.16
N LEU A 48 -18.38 -0.22 20.05
CA LEU A 48 -17.26 -1.12 19.79
C LEU A 48 -15.95 -0.45 20.22
N PHE A 49 -15.12 -1.15 20.99
CA PHE A 49 -13.88 -0.60 21.52
C PHE A 49 -12.79 -1.66 21.68
N LEU A 50 -11.54 -1.21 21.72
CA LEU A 50 -10.39 -2.07 21.98
C LEU A 50 -10.12 -2.13 23.49
N LYS A 51 -9.96 -3.34 24.02
CA LYS A 51 -9.51 -3.57 25.38
C LYS A 51 -8.09 -4.13 25.34
N HIS A 52 -7.20 -3.49 26.09
CA HIS A 52 -5.80 -3.86 26.21
C HIS A 52 -5.58 -4.56 27.55
N GLU A 53 -5.18 -5.83 27.52
CA GLU A 53 -4.89 -6.62 28.71
C GLU A 53 -3.39 -6.91 28.77
N ASN A 54 -2.74 -6.51 29.87
CA ASN A 54 -1.33 -6.79 30.09
C ASN A 54 -1.19 -8.01 31.01
N THR A 55 -0.63 -9.08 30.48
CA THR A 55 -0.36 -10.31 31.24
C THR A 55 1.14 -10.60 31.17
N ASN A 56 1.83 -10.52 32.31
CA ASN A 56 3.28 -10.75 32.40
C ASN A 56 4.14 -9.92 31.42
N GLY A 57 3.69 -8.71 31.06
CA GLY A 57 4.40 -7.82 30.14
C GLY A 57 4.02 -7.99 28.67
N ASP A 58 3.18 -8.97 28.33
CA ASP A 58 2.60 -9.11 26.99
C ASP A 58 1.25 -8.41 26.92
N ILE A 59 1.11 -7.48 25.97
CA ILE A 59 -0.12 -6.70 25.78
C ILE A 59 -0.96 -7.39 24.71
N SER A 60 -2.03 -8.07 25.15
CA SER A 60 -3.04 -8.57 24.24
C SER A 60 -4.09 -7.48 23.97
N THR A 61 -4.52 -7.37 22.71
CA THR A 61 -5.60 -6.46 22.32
C THR A 61 -6.77 -7.27 21.81
N GLN A 62 -7.95 -7.01 22.36
CA GLN A 62 -9.20 -7.67 21.98
C GLN A 62 -10.23 -6.62 21.61
N LEU A 63 -11.08 -6.92 20.63
CA LEU A 63 -12.28 -6.14 20.40
C LEU A 63 -13.35 -6.56 21.42
N LYS A 64 -13.99 -5.56 22.04
CA LYS A 64 -15.11 -5.73 22.95
C LYS A 64 -16.23 -4.77 22.56
N TYR A 65 -17.40 -4.98 23.16
CA TYR A 65 -18.53 -4.10 22.98
C TYR A 65 -19.27 -3.86 24.29
N VAL A 66 -20.01 -2.76 24.32
CA VAL A 66 -21.02 -2.48 25.33
C VAL A 66 -22.26 -1.89 24.68
N ASP A 67 -23.43 -2.37 25.07
CA ASP A 67 -24.71 -1.87 24.56
C ASP A 67 -25.25 -0.78 25.51
N ILE A 68 -25.65 0.35 24.92
CA ILE A 68 -26.14 1.54 25.63
C ILE A 68 -27.52 1.94 25.09
N SER A 69 -28.34 2.53 25.95
CA SER A 69 -29.71 2.96 25.59
C SER A 69 -29.74 4.28 24.80
N SER A 70 -28.79 5.17 25.05
CA SER A 70 -28.68 6.49 24.41
C SER A 70 -27.21 6.88 24.25
N ILE A 71 -26.86 7.60 23.19
CA ILE A 71 -25.49 8.02 22.91
C ILE A 71 -25.14 9.28 23.74
N PRO A 72 -24.12 9.24 24.63
CA PRO A 72 -23.60 10.43 25.28
C PRO A 72 -23.00 11.43 24.28
N PRO A 73 -22.98 12.74 24.61
CA PRO A 73 -22.36 13.76 23.75
C PRO A 73 -20.90 13.44 23.34
N SER A 74 -20.11 12.84 24.24
CA SER A 74 -18.72 12.44 23.98
C SER A 74 -18.59 11.30 22.97
N LEU A 75 -19.62 10.46 22.82
CA LEU A 75 -19.64 9.35 21.88
C LEU A 75 -20.28 9.71 20.54
N THR A 76 -20.92 10.87 20.44
CA THR A 76 -21.55 11.35 19.20
C THR A 76 -20.57 11.38 18.01
N PRO A 77 -19.30 11.80 18.15
CA PRO A 77 -18.33 11.78 17.04
C PRO A 77 -17.94 10.38 16.53
N PHE A 78 -18.28 9.33 17.29
CA PHE A 78 -18.00 7.93 16.94
C PHE A 78 -19.21 7.22 16.35
N TRP A 79 -20.39 7.86 16.40
CA TRP A 79 -21.60 7.30 15.82
C TRP A 79 -21.51 7.21 14.30
N THR A 80 -21.86 6.05 13.76
CA THR A 80 -21.94 5.81 12.33
C THR A 80 -22.96 4.72 12.04
N ASP A 81 -23.68 4.87 10.92
CA ASP A 81 -24.36 3.73 10.31
C ASP A 81 -23.31 2.74 9.77
N ILE A 82 -23.70 1.48 9.65
CA ILE A 82 -22.87 0.47 8.99
C ILE A 82 -22.81 0.82 7.50
N PRO A 83 -21.61 1.02 6.92
CA PRO A 83 -21.49 1.43 5.52
C PRO A 83 -22.06 0.43 4.52
N ALA A 84 -22.66 0.92 3.44
CA ALA A 84 -23.28 0.10 2.40
C ALA A 84 -22.32 -0.92 1.77
N TYR A 85 -21.02 -0.63 1.69
CA TYR A 85 -20.02 -1.58 1.18
C TYR A 85 -19.79 -2.78 2.12
N LEU A 86 -20.20 -2.72 3.39
CA LEU A 86 -20.20 -3.87 4.31
C LEU A 86 -21.52 -4.63 4.31
N GLN A 87 -22.58 -4.04 3.74
CA GLN A 87 -23.94 -4.60 3.68
C GLN A 87 -24.30 -5.04 2.26
N GLY A 88 -23.29 -5.34 1.44
CA GLY A 88 -23.49 -5.82 0.08
C GLY A 88 -24.26 -7.14 0.03
N PRO A 89 -24.86 -7.49 -1.13
CA PRO A 89 -25.53 -8.76 -1.30
C PRO A 89 -24.56 -9.96 -1.21
N GLU A 90 -23.28 -9.73 -1.54
CA GLU A 90 -22.23 -10.72 -1.38
C GLU A 90 -21.60 -10.66 0.01
N PRO A 91 -21.17 -11.82 0.56
CA PRO A 91 -20.33 -11.84 1.75
C PRO A 91 -19.06 -11.02 1.54
N ILE A 92 -18.58 -10.36 2.59
CA ILE A 92 -17.26 -9.74 2.64
C ILE A 92 -16.20 -10.84 2.41
N GLN A 93 -15.34 -10.63 1.41
CA GLN A 93 -14.29 -11.60 1.05
C GLN A 93 -13.05 -11.33 1.90
N VAL A 94 -12.87 -12.07 3.00
CA VAL A 94 -11.77 -11.89 3.95
C VAL A 94 -10.56 -12.70 3.52
N VAL A 95 -9.47 -12.03 3.15
CA VAL A 95 -8.21 -12.66 2.76
C VAL A 95 -7.18 -12.48 3.87
N ILE A 96 -6.72 -13.60 4.44
CA ILE A 96 -5.75 -13.66 5.53
C ILE A 96 -4.40 -14.10 4.95
N SER A 97 -3.45 -13.16 4.85
CA SER A 97 -2.10 -13.46 4.41
C SER A 97 -1.27 -14.02 5.57
N THR A 98 -1.15 -15.35 5.62
CA THR A 98 -0.61 -16.10 6.77
C THR A 98 0.87 -15.85 7.04
N ARG A 99 1.64 -15.40 6.03
CA ARG A 99 3.07 -15.08 6.14
C ARG A 99 3.38 -13.58 6.02
N SER A 100 2.37 -12.71 6.04
CA SER A 100 2.58 -11.27 5.94
C SER A 100 3.23 -10.72 7.21
N GLY A 101 4.25 -9.86 7.05
CA GLY A 101 4.94 -9.20 8.17
C GLY A 101 5.46 -10.20 9.21
N THR A 102 5.02 -10.04 10.46
CA THR A 102 5.38 -10.92 11.59
C THR A 102 4.55 -12.20 11.67
N GLY A 103 3.69 -12.48 10.68
CA GLY A 103 2.77 -13.63 10.72
C GLY A 103 1.54 -13.42 11.63
N ALA A 104 1.31 -12.20 12.13
CA ALA A 104 0.25 -11.89 13.08
C ALA A 104 -1.17 -11.85 12.47
N ALA A 105 -1.31 -11.96 11.15
CA ALA A 105 -2.59 -11.79 10.45
C ALA A 105 -3.71 -12.71 10.96
N ARG A 106 -3.40 -13.99 11.26
CA ARG A 106 -4.39 -14.93 11.81
C ARG A 106 -4.83 -14.54 13.23
N THR A 107 -3.89 -14.11 14.07
CA THR A 107 -4.20 -13.63 15.42
C THR A 107 -5.09 -12.39 15.35
N ILE A 108 -4.70 -11.39 14.53
CA ILE A 108 -5.49 -10.17 14.28
C ILE A 108 -6.89 -10.50 13.78
N PHE A 109 -7.00 -11.47 12.85
CA PHE A 109 -8.30 -11.93 12.40
C PHE A 109 -9.12 -12.45 13.58
N THR A 110 -8.55 -13.34 14.39
CA THR A 110 -9.27 -14.02 15.47
C THR A 110 -9.66 -13.08 16.61
N THR A 111 -8.80 -12.14 16.97
CA THR A 111 -8.98 -11.29 18.16
C THR A 111 -9.69 -9.96 17.86
N LEU A 112 -9.64 -9.49 16.61
CA LEU A 112 -10.15 -8.16 16.23
C LEU A 112 -11.19 -8.23 15.11
N VAL A 113 -10.84 -8.81 13.96
CA VAL A 113 -11.69 -8.74 12.76
C VAL A 113 -12.89 -9.68 12.84
N LYS A 114 -12.71 -10.89 13.33
CA LYS A 114 -13.78 -11.87 13.46
C LYS A 114 -14.85 -11.39 14.45
N PRO A 115 -14.51 -10.97 15.69
CA PRO A 115 -15.49 -10.37 16.59
C PRO A 115 -16.19 -9.16 15.97
N PHE A 116 -15.45 -8.30 15.25
CA PHE A 116 -16.04 -7.17 14.55
C PHE A 116 -17.13 -7.59 13.54
N LEU A 117 -16.87 -8.61 12.74
CA LEU A 117 -17.81 -9.09 11.73
C LEU A 117 -19.03 -9.78 12.39
N GLU A 118 -18.79 -10.60 13.42
CA GLU A 118 -19.83 -11.34 14.14
C GLU A 118 -20.72 -10.41 14.97
N ASP A 119 -20.15 -9.47 15.74
CA ASP A 119 -20.88 -8.54 16.61
C ASP A 119 -21.73 -7.53 15.82
N LEU A 120 -21.42 -7.33 14.55
CA LEU A 120 -22.18 -6.49 13.61
C LEU A 120 -23.11 -7.29 12.69
N ASN A 121 -23.20 -8.62 12.88
CA ASN A 121 -23.97 -9.53 12.03
C ASN A 121 -23.66 -9.39 10.52
N LEU A 122 -22.39 -9.18 10.18
CA LEU A 122 -21.95 -9.04 8.79
C LEU A 122 -21.68 -10.42 8.18
N ASN A 123 -22.12 -10.61 6.93
CA ASN A 123 -21.85 -11.84 6.19
C ASN A 123 -20.43 -11.81 5.60
N TYR A 124 -19.66 -12.90 5.75
CA TYR A 124 -18.29 -12.96 5.26
C TYR A 124 -17.86 -14.38 4.86
N SER A 125 -16.86 -14.45 3.98
CA SER A 125 -16.18 -15.68 3.56
C SER A 125 -14.68 -15.56 3.82
N ILE A 126 -14.05 -16.60 4.35
CA ILE A 126 -12.63 -16.57 4.75
C ILE A 126 -11.78 -17.32 3.73
N TYR A 127 -10.65 -16.71 3.37
CA TYR A 127 -9.60 -17.30 2.55
C TYR A 127 -8.24 -17.11 3.22
N GLU A 128 -7.52 -18.20 3.47
CA GLU A 128 -6.15 -18.15 3.99
C GLU A 128 -5.15 -18.44 2.88
N THR A 129 -4.09 -17.63 2.78
CA THR A 129 -3.04 -17.83 1.77
C THR A 129 -2.23 -19.09 2.07
N LYS A 130 -1.98 -19.89 1.02
CA LYS A 130 -1.15 -21.11 1.08
C LYS A 130 0.18 -20.94 0.36
N SER A 131 0.25 -20.00 -0.58
CA SER A 131 1.41 -19.69 -1.42
C SER A 131 1.43 -18.21 -1.79
N ALA A 132 2.49 -17.77 -2.48
CA ALA A 132 2.57 -16.43 -3.06
C ALA A 132 1.52 -16.19 -4.16
N GLN A 133 0.99 -17.26 -4.76
CA GLN A 133 0.01 -17.21 -5.85
C GLN A 133 -1.44 -17.17 -5.35
N THR A 134 -1.72 -17.47 -4.08
CA THR A 134 -3.10 -17.66 -3.60
C THR A 134 -3.98 -16.44 -3.84
N ILE A 135 -3.47 -15.21 -3.65
CA ILE A 135 -4.27 -13.99 -3.86
C ILE A 135 -4.54 -13.76 -5.36
N THR A 136 -3.56 -14.03 -6.22
CA THR A 136 -3.73 -14.01 -7.68
C THR A 136 -4.79 -15.01 -8.13
N GLU A 137 -4.70 -16.26 -7.65
CA GLU A 137 -5.65 -17.33 -7.95
C GLU A 137 -7.07 -16.96 -7.52
N LEU A 138 -7.24 -16.48 -6.27
CA LEU A 138 -8.54 -16.02 -5.77
C LEU A 138 -9.09 -14.83 -6.58
N SER A 139 -8.21 -13.93 -7.00
CA SER A 139 -8.61 -12.80 -7.83
C SER A 139 -9.15 -13.27 -9.18
N GLN A 140 -8.55 -14.30 -9.77
CA GLN A 140 -9.01 -14.88 -11.03
C GLN A 140 -10.29 -15.72 -10.88
N SER A 141 -10.39 -16.53 -9.83
CA SER A 141 -11.48 -17.50 -9.66
C SER A 141 -12.72 -16.95 -8.96
N ASN A 142 -12.58 -15.94 -8.10
CA ASN A 142 -13.65 -15.44 -7.25
C ASN A 142 -13.94 -13.96 -7.49
N PHE A 143 -12.92 -13.10 -7.41
CA PHE A 143 -13.14 -11.66 -7.39
C PHE A 143 -13.44 -11.09 -8.78
N LEU A 144 -12.63 -11.39 -9.78
CA LEU A 144 -12.82 -10.89 -11.15
C LEU A 144 -14.15 -11.37 -11.77
N PRO A 145 -14.58 -12.64 -11.62
CA PRO A 145 -15.87 -13.09 -12.14
C PRO A 145 -17.05 -12.28 -11.62
N TYR A 146 -17.09 -12.00 -10.30
CA TYR A 146 -18.14 -11.14 -9.74
C TYR A 146 -18.08 -9.72 -10.32
N ALA A 147 -16.88 -9.12 -10.35
CA ALA A 147 -16.68 -7.78 -10.90
C ALA A 147 -17.07 -7.68 -12.39
N SER A 148 -17.01 -8.78 -13.13
CA SER A 148 -17.31 -8.85 -14.56
C SER A 148 -18.77 -9.20 -14.88
N THR A 149 -19.50 -9.81 -13.93
CA THR A 149 -20.87 -10.32 -14.18
C THR A 149 -21.94 -9.61 -13.35
N SER A 150 -21.56 -8.87 -12.31
CA SER A 150 -22.52 -8.15 -11.46
C SER A 150 -23.33 -7.13 -12.26
N THR A 151 -24.66 -7.29 -12.23
CA THR A 151 -25.64 -6.41 -12.90
C THR A 151 -26.25 -5.37 -11.96
N ASN A 152 -26.08 -5.56 -10.64
CA ASN A 152 -26.71 -4.71 -9.61
C ASN A 152 -25.91 -3.43 -9.32
N SER A 153 -24.78 -3.22 -10.01
CA SER A 153 -23.84 -2.11 -9.77
C SER A 153 -23.28 -2.03 -8.33
N THR A 154 -23.50 -3.05 -7.49
CA THR A 154 -22.99 -3.10 -6.12
C THR A 154 -21.59 -3.73 -6.10
N PRO A 155 -20.55 -2.98 -5.67
CA PRO A 155 -19.22 -3.53 -5.51
C PRO A 155 -19.19 -4.62 -4.45
N GLN A 156 -18.43 -5.70 -4.71
CA GLN A 156 -17.99 -6.59 -3.64
C GLN A 156 -16.97 -5.87 -2.74
N THR A 157 -16.84 -6.32 -1.50
CA THR A 157 -15.81 -5.84 -0.58
C THR A 157 -14.83 -6.95 -0.24
N ILE A 158 -13.55 -6.68 -0.50
CA ILE A 158 -12.44 -7.57 -0.21
C ILE A 158 -11.69 -6.97 0.98
N LEU A 159 -11.72 -7.69 2.10
CA LEU A 159 -11.02 -7.32 3.32
C LEU A 159 -9.66 -8.03 3.37
N LEU A 160 -8.60 -7.26 3.15
CA LEU A 160 -7.25 -7.78 3.00
C LEU A 160 -6.44 -7.58 4.29
N LEU A 161 -6.20 -8.68 5.02
CA LEU A 161 -5.27 -8.75 6.15
C LEU A 161 -3.90 -9.13 5.59
N SER A 162 -3.20 -8.15 5.00
CA SER A 162 -1.94 -8.34 4.29
C SER A 162 -1.07 -7.08 4.37
N GLY A 163 0.03 -7.09 3.61
CA GLY A 163 0.76 -5.89 3.23
C GLY A 163 0.49 -5.52 1.77
N ASP A 164 1.22 -4.53 1.25
CA ASP A 164 1.00 -3.98 -0.09
C ASP A 164 1.08 -5.03 -1.21
N GLY A 165 1.90 -6.07 -1.05
CA GLY A 165 2.01 -7.16 -2.03
C GLY A 165 0.65 -7.82 -2.36
N GLY A 166 -0.20 -8.02 -1.34
CA GLY A 166 -1.54 -8.59 -1.58
C GLY A 166 -2.46 -7.64 -2.36
N LEU A 167 -2.33 -6.33 -2.16
CA LEU A 167 -3.05 -5.34 -2.95
C LEU A 167 -2.57 -5.35 -4.41
N VAL A 168 -1.25 -5.43 -4.61
CA VAL A 168 -0.62 -5.47 -5.94
C VAL A 168 -1.02 -6.73 -6.72
N ASP A 169 -1.14 -7.87 -6.05
CA ASP A 169 -1.55 -9.12 -6.70
C ASP A 169 -3.01 -9.06 -7.20
N ILE A 170 -3.93 -8.46 -6.43
CA ILE A 170 -5.29 -8.18 -6.89
C ILE A 170 -5.25 -7.18 -8.05
N LEU A 171 -4.47 -6.11 -7.91
CA LEU A 171 -4.39 -5.03 -8.89
C LEU A 171 -3.95 -5.52 -10.27
N ASP A 172 -2.92 -6.36 -10.32
CA ASP A 172 -2.38 -6.93 -11.55
C ASP A 172 -3.42 -7.77 -12.30
N VAL A 173 -4.19 -8.62 -11.60
CA VAL A 173 -5.26 -9.43 -12.21
C VAL A 173 -6.36 -8.54 -12.79
N PHE A 174 -6.79 -7.52 -12.05
CA PHE A 174 -7.85 -6.62 -12.47
C PHE A 174 -7.43 -5.76 -13.67
N TYR A 175 -6.20 -5.23 -13.68
CA TYR A 175 -5.73 -4.42 -14.81
C TYR A 175 -5.60 -5.20 -16.10
N ARG A 176 -5.08 -6.44 -16.04
CA ARG A 176 -5.01 -7.31 -17.22
C ARG A 176 -6.39 -7.63 -17.81
N ASN A 177 -7.44 -7.44 -17.02
CA ASN A 177 -8.82 -7.69 -17.41
C ASN A 177 -9.69 -6.42 -17.35
N GLU A 178 -9.10 -5.22 -17.46
CA GLU A 178 -9.80 -3.94 -17.27
C GLU A 178 -11.08 -3.83 -18.12
N LYS A 179 -11.05 -4.34 -19.36
CA LYS A 179 -12.17 -4.30 -20.31
C LYS A 179 -13.34 -5.20 -19.92
N LYS A 180 -13.11 -6.15 -18.99
CA LYS A 180 -14.14 -7.08 -18.49
C LYS A 180 -14.80 -6.57 -17.21
N ILE A 181 -14.23 -5.55 -16.55
CA ILE A 181 -14.73 -5.06 -15.27
C ILE A 181 -15.98 -4.21 -15.50
N ASN A 182 -17.10 -4.66 -14.95
CA ASN A 182 -18.34 -3.87 -14.91
C ASN A 182 -18.44 -3.06 -13.60
N VAL A 183 -17.96 -3.64 -12.48
CA VAL A 183 -18.01 -3.01 -11.16
C VAL A 183 -16.68 -3.17 -10.45
N GLU A 184 -15.99 -2.06 -10.19
CA GLU A 184 -14.71 -2.02 -9.45
C GLU A 184 -14.94 -2.43 -7.97
N PRO A 185 -14.21 -3.43 -7.43
CA PRO A 185 -14.39 -3.89 -6.06
C PRO A 185 -13.84 -2.87 -5.05
N ASN A 186 -14.35 -2.91 -3.82
CA ASN A 186 -13.80 -2.17 -2.69
C ASN A 186 -12.72 -3.00 -1.99
N ILE A 187 -11.52 -2.46 -1.86
CA ILE A 187 -10.46 -3.07 -1.06
C ILE A 187 -10.39 -2.35 0.29
N ALA A 188 -10.57 -3.10 1.37
CA ALA A 188 -10.35 -2.60 2.72
C ALA A 188 -9.08 -3.25 3.29
N LEU A 189 -8.17 -2.44 3.83
CA LEU A 189 -6.89 -2.92 4.33
C LEU A 189 -6.91 -3.04 5.86
N ILE A 190 -6.46 -4.19 6.36
CA ILE A 190 -6.00 -4.35 7.74
C ILE A 190 -4.48 -4.57 7.66
N PRO A 191 -3.67 -3.57 8.03
CA PRO A 191 -2.22 -3.63 7.81
C PRO A 191 -1.59 -4.69 8.72
N CYS A 192 -1.09 -5.77 8.11
CA CYS A 192 -0.39 -6.85 8.80
C CYS A 192 1.10 -6.95 8.41
N GLY A 193 1.55 -6.21 7.39
CA GLY A 193 2.95 -6.18 6.94
C GLY A 193 3.84 -5.19 7.69
N THR A 194 5.16 -5.31 7.52
CA THR A 194 6.19 -4.47 8.16
C THR A 194 6.56 -3.20 7.37
N GLY A 195 6.09 -3.06 6.13
CA GLY A 195 6.41 -1.93 5.22
C GLY A 195 5.22 -1.49 4.36
N ASN A 196 4.04 -1.32 4.97
CA ASN A 196 2.78 -1.02 4.26
C ASN A 196 2.71 0.47 3.84
N ALA A 197 3.33 0.80 2.72
CA ALA A 197 3.33 2.13 2.13
C ALA A 197 1.92 2.66 1.86
N MET A 198 1.06 1.83 1.23
CA MET A 198 -0.33 2.22 0.95
C MET A 198 -1.08 2.48 2.25
N ALA A 199 -1.06 1.51 3.18
CA ALA A 199 -1.77 1.63 4.46
C ALA A 199 -1.27 2.84 5.28
N SER A 200 0.04 3.08 5.33
CA SER A 200 0.63 4.24 6.01
C SER A 200 0.17 5.56 5.39
N SER A 201 0.08 5.58 4.07
CA SER A 201 -0.33 6.74 3.28
C SER A 201 -1.80 7.07 3.44
N ILE A 202 -2.69 6.06 3.45
CA ILE A 202 -4.13 6.27 3.66
C ILE A 202 -4.51 6.44 5.14
N GLY A 203 -3.54 6.52 6.06
CA GLY A 203 -3.78 6.87 7.46
C GLY A 203 -3.90 5.70 8.43
N LEU A 204 -3.67 4.46 7.99
CA LEU A 204 -3.72 3.25 8.82
C LEU A 204 -2.44 3.03 9.64
N ARG A 205 -1.89 4.11 10.20
CA ARG A 205 -0.58 4.15 10.88
C ARG A 205 -0.58 3.57 12.29
N SER A 206 -1.77 3.34 12.86
CA SER A 206 -1.95 2.71 14.17
C SER A 206 -2.23 1.21 14.05
N GLY A 207 -1.94 0.61 12.88
CA GLY A 207 -2.05 -0.82 12.65
C GLY A 207 -3.50 -1.29 12.48
N PRO A 208 -3.82 -2.52 12.90
CA PRO A 208 -5.14 -3.13 12.71
C PRO A 208 -6.31 -2.31 13.27
N ALA A 209 -6.10 -1.63 14.40
CA ALA A 209 -7.08 -0.75 15.03
C ALA A 209 -7.57 0.36 14.09
N SER A 210 -6.64 1.02 13.38
CA SER A 210 -7.01 2.02 12.38
C SER A 210 -7.72 1.41 11.17
N GLY A 211 -7.39 0.18 10.80
CA GLY A 211 -8.11 -0.56 9.76
C GLY A 211 -9.58 -0.78 10.12
N LEU A 212 -9.87 -1.23 11.35
CA LEU A 212 -11.25 -1.39 11.83
C LEU A 212 -12.02 -0.06 11.88
N LYS A 213 -11.39 1.02 12.35
CA LYS A 213 -12.00 2.36 12.34
C LYS A 213 -12.37 2.78 10.92
N THR A 214 -11.46 2.55 9.97
CA THR A 214 -11.64 2.91 8.57
C THR A 214 -12.71 2.07 7.89
N LEU A 215 -12.85 0.80 8.25
CA LEU A 215 -13.95 -0.05 7.76
C LEU A 215 -15.33 0.55 8.03
N LEU A 216 -15.55 1.19 9.18
CA LEU A 216 -16.86 1.76 9.51
C LEU A 216 -17.00 3.24 9.20
N ARG A 217 -15.92 4.01 9.32
CA ARG A 217 -15.96 5.47 9.24
C ARG A 217 -15.33 6.03 7.97
N GLY A 218 -14.67 5.18 7.20
CA GLY A 218 -14.03 5.52 5.93
C GLY A 218 -15.02 5.61 4.77
N ARG A 219 -14.47 5.89 3.60
CA ARG A 219 -15.25 5.93 2.36
C ARG A 219 -14.53 5.15 1.27
N SER A 220 -15.30 4.53 0.38
CA SER A 220 -14.77 3.98 -0.85
C SER A 220 -14.35 5.10 -1.80
N ARG A 221 -13.11 5.05 -2.28
CA ARG A 221 -12.52 5.99 -3.24
C ARG A 221 -11.75 5.21 -4.29
N LYS A 222 -11.70 5.72 -5.53
CA LYS A 222 -10.88 5.13 -6.58
C LYS A 222 -9.41 5.05 -6.15
N LEU A 223 -8.78 3.91 -6.38
CA LEU A 223 -7.34 3.73 -6.18
C LEU A 223 -6.61 4.20 -7.44
N PRO A 224 -5.86 5.32 -7.39
CA PRO A 224 -5.07 5.76 -8.53
C PRO A 224 -3.87 4.85 -8.73
N THR A 225 -3.50 4.61 -9.98
CA THR A 225 -2.37 3.74 -10.31
C THR A 225 -1.55 4.31 -11.45
N PHE A 226 -0.37 3.74 -11.67
CA PHE A 226 0.51 4.01 -12.79
C PHE A 226 0.80 2.73 -13.57
N THR A 227 1.24 2.91 -14.80
CA THR A 227 1.68 1.85 -15.70
C THR A 227 3.19 1.95 -15.87
N VAL A 228 3.87 0.80 -15.89
CA VAL A 228 5.29 0.68 -16.16
C VAL A 228 5.47 -0.15 -17.42
N LYS A 229 5.95 0.48 -18.49
CA LYS A 229 6.38 -0.20 -19.71
C LYS A 229 7.86 -0.48 -19.65
N LEU A 230 8.25 -1.66 -20.09
CA LEU A 230 9.61 -2.18 -20.03
C LEU A 230 10.00 -2.74 -21.40
N SER A 231 11.29 -2.67 -21.71
CA SER A 231 11.84 -3.25 -22.92
C SER A 231 11.70 -4.78 -22.96
N ALA A 232 11.80 -5.36 -24.16
CA ALA A 232 11.41 -6.74 -24.46
C ALA A 232 12.18 -7.82 -23.68
N GLY A 233 13.43 -7.54 -23.29
CA GLY A 233 14.26 -8.49 -22.56
C GLY A 233 14.04 -8.48 -21.05
N SER A 234 13.10 -7.67 -20.55
CA SER A 234 12.89 -7.51 -19.10
C SER A 234 12.22 -8.73 -18.47
N GLN A 235 12.73 -9.16 -17.31
CA GLN A 235 12.26 -10.36 -16.60
C GLN A 235 12.02 -10.08 -15.12
N LEU A 236 11.00 -10.71 -14.54
CA LEU A 236 10.78 -10.68 -13.10
C LEU A 236 11.89 -11.46 -12.38
N VAL A 237 12.42 -10.86 -11.33
CA VAL A 237 13.37 -11.48 -10.41
C VAL A 237 12.58 -12.14 -9.30
N VAL A 238 12.74 -13.45 -9.15
CA VAL A 238 12.03 -14.26 -8.16
C VAL A 238 13.00 -15.13 -7.36
N ASN A 239 12.48 -15.84 -6.36
CA ASN A 239 13.23 -16.78 -5.53
C ASN A 239 14.50 -16.16 -4.95
N GLU A 240 14.34 -15.02 -4.24
CA GLU A 240 15.42 -14.30 -3.56
C GLU A 240 16.56 -13.85 -4.49
N GLY A 241 16.23 -13.54 -5.74
CA GLY A 241 17.21 -13.07 -6.72
C GLY A 241 17.81 -14.15 -7.61
N ASN A 242 17.53 -15.43 -7.33
CA ASN A 242 18.19 -16.55 -7.99
C ASN A 242 17.60 -16.89 -9.36
N ASP A 243 16.32 -16.59 -9.59
CA ASP A 243 15.62 -17.01 -10.80
C ASP A 243 15.02 -15.82 -11.58
N ARG A 244 14.78 -16.04 -12.87
CA ARG A 244 14.14 -15.09 -13.79
C ARG A 244 12.92 -15.73 -14.43
N VAL A 245 11.79 -15.02 -14.42
CA VAL A 245 10.55 -15.48 -15.09
C VAL A 245 10.01 -14.39 -16.02
N PRO A 246 9.32 -14.77 -17.12
CA PRO A 246 8.71 -13.79 -18.01
C PRO A 246 7.72 -12.88 -17.28
N ILE A 247 7.72 -11.59 -17.65
CA ILE A 247 6.67 -10.67 -17.24
C ILE A 247 5.39 -11.07 -18.00
N ASN A 248 4.31 -11.36 -17.27
CA ASN A 248 3.01 -11.80 -17.81
C ASN A 248 3.02 -13.21 -18.45
N ALA A 249 3.67 -14.20 -17.82
CA ALA A 249 3.71 -15.58 -18.31
C ALA A 249 2.34 -16.22 -18.61
N ASP A 250 1.26 -15.74 -17.98
CA ASP A 250 -0.11 -16.25 -18.13
C ASP A 250 -0.97 -15.47 -19.15
N ALA A 251 -0.41 -14.45 -19.81
CA ALA A 251 -1.14 -13.74 -20.85
C ALA A 251 -1.21 -14.62 -22.10
N GLU A 252 -2.40 -15.13 -22.43
CA GLU A 252 -2.68 -15.62 -23.79
C GLU A 252 -2.19 -14.54 -24.76
N ALA A 253 -1.31 -14.94 -25.69
CA ALA A 253 -0.78 -14.02 -26.68
C ALA A 253 -1.95 -13.27 -27.32
N ASP A 254 -1.98 -11.95 -27.16
CA ASP A 254 -3.03 -11.10 -27.70
C ASP A 254 -2.98 -11.19 -29.23
N THR A 255 -3.75 -12.12 -29.79
CA THR A 255 -3.77 -12.45 -31.22
C THR A 255 -4.39 -11.34 -32.08
N ASN A 256 -4.84 -10.24 -31.46
CA ASN A 256 -5.44 -9.07 -32.11
C ASN A 256 -4.63 -7.77 -31.93
N ALA A 257 -3.35 -7.85 -31.54
CA ALA A 257 -2.45 -6.72 -31.73
C ALA A 257 -2.10 -6.62 -33.23
N ASN A 258 -2.70 -5.65 -33.92
CA ASN A 258 -2.32 -5.27 -35.27
C ASN A 258 -0.79 -5.20 -35.37
N ALA A 259 -0.24 -6.07 -36.22
CA ALA A 259 1.17 -6.23 -36.46
C ALA A 259 1.79 -4.93 -37.00
N ASN A 260 2.31 -4.11 -36.09
CA ASN A 260 3.54 -3.37 -36.33
C ASN A 260 4.62 -4.10 -35.51
N ALA A 261 5.45 -4.86 -36.21
CA ALA A 261 6.47 -5.75 -35.67
C ALA A 261 7.71 -4.99 -35.14
N ASP A 262 7.51 -3.92 -34.38
CA ASP A 262 8.58 -3.13 -33.77
C ASP A 262 8.36 -3.05 -32.25
N GLU A 263 9.24 -3.74 -31.51
CA GLU A 263 9.36 -3.86 -30.05
C GLU A 263 8.19 -4.50 -29.28
N THR A 264 8.32 -5.80 -28.95
CA THR A 264 7.49 -6.47 -27.94
C THR A 264 7.78 -5.91 -26.55
N THR A 265 7.06 -4.87 -26.10
CA THR A 265 7.23 -4.30 -24.75
C THR A 265 6.44 -5.05 -23.68
N HIS A 266 6.97 -5.13 -22.46
CA HIS A 266 6.22 -5.64 -21.30
C HIS A 266 5.52 -4.51 -20.55
N THR A 267 4.38 -4.81 -19.92
CA THR A 267 3.62 -3.84 -19.12
C THR A 267 3.33 -4.40 -17.74
N MET A 268 3.60 -3.61 -16.71
CA MET A 268 3.24 -3.82 -15.31
C MET A 268 2.41 -2.65 -14.80
N TYR A 269 1.74 -2.87 -13.67
CA TYR A 269 0.88 -1.88 -13.03
C TYR A 269 1.29 -1.74 -11.56
N GLY A 270 1.21 -0.52 -11.03
CA GLY A 270 1.49 -0.25 -9.63
C GLY A 270 0.66 0.91 -9.09
N ALA A 271 0.51 0.98 -7.78
CA ALA A 271 -0.25 2.00 -7.05
C ALA A 271 0.61 2.73 -5.99
N VAL A 272 1.85 2.28 -5.76
CA VAL A 272 2.72 2.82 -4.70
C VAL A 272 3.94 3.51 -5.29
N VAL A 273 4.87 2.76 -5.86
CA VAL A 273 6.22 3.22 -6.22
C VAL A 273 6.80 2.47 -7.41
N ALA A 274 7.44 3.20 -8.33
CA ALA A 274 8.36 2.65 -9.32
C ALA A 274 9.71 3.35 -9.22
N SER A 275 10.82 2.60 -9.22
CA SER A 275 12.13 3.15 -8.87
C SER A 275 13.31 2.43 -9.52
N TRP A 276 14.43 3.14 -9.56
CA TRP A 276 15.75 2.68 -9.99
C TRP A 276 16.83 3.32 -9.10
N GLY A 277 18.05 2.78 -9.11
CA GLY A 277 19.13 3.23 -8.24
C GLY A 277 19.09 2.57 -6.86
N LEU A 278 19.56 3.30 -5.86
CA LEU A 278 19.71 2.85 -4.47
C LEU A 278 18.42 2.24 -3.90
N HIS A 279 17.25 2.81 -4.18
CA HIS A 279 15.97 2.24 -3.72
C HIS A 279 15.67 0.87 -4.34
N ALA A 280 15.85 0.70 -5.65
CA ALA A 280 15.60 -0.60 -6.29
C ALA A 280 16.63 -1.65 -5.83
N ALA A 281 17.90 -1.25 -5.69
CA ALA A 281 18.96 -2.12 -5.20
C ALA A 281 18.70 -2.58 -3.76
N LEU A 282 18.36 -1.67 -2.83
CA LEU A 282 18.12 -2.04 -1.43
C LEU A 282 16.89 -2.94 -1.29
N VAL A 283 15.83 -2.72 -2.09
CA VAL A 283 14.65 -3.58 -2.05
C VAL A 283 15.03 -4.97 -2.56
N ALA A 284 15.77 -5.06 -3.67
CA ALA A 284 16.20 -6.34 -4.22
C ALA A 284 17.15 -7.11 -3.29
N ASP A 285 18.11 -6.43 -2.68
CA ASP A 285 19.16 -7.07 -1.87
C ASP A 285 18.68 -7.42 -0.44
N SER A 286 17.62 -6.75 0.04
CA SER A 286 16.96 -7.08 1.31
C SER A 286 15.84 -8.12 1.18
N ASP A 287 15.50 -8.55 -0.03
CA ASP A 287 14.41 -9.51 -0.27
C ASP A 287 14.85 -10.97 -0.24
N THR A 288 15.47 -11.35 0.87
CA THR A 288 15.87 -12.73 1.17
C THR A 288 15.17 -13.21 2.44
N THR A 289 15.07 -14.53 2.62
CA THR A 289 14.47 -15.12 3.83
C THR A 289 15.19 -14.61 5.09
N LYS A 290 16.53 -14.57 5.05
CA LYS A 290 17.36 -14.08 6.15
C LYS A 290 17.07 -12.61 6.50
N TYR A 291 16.97 -11.74 5.51
CA TYR A 291 16.76 -10.31 5.78
C TYR A 291 15.33 -10.01 6.23
N ARG A 292 14.33 -10.79 5.79
CA ARG A 292 12.93 -10.60 6.21
C ARG A 292 12.69 -10.82 7.71
N GLU A 293 13.56 -11.57 8.38
CA GLU A 293 13.53 -11.73 9.86
C GLU A 293 13.69 -10.41 10.60
N PHE A 294 14.33 -9.40 9.98
CA PHE A 294 14.57 -8.08 10.56
C PHE A 294 13.45 -7.06 10.27
N GLY A 295 12.32 -7.49 9.70
CA GLY A 295 11.18 -6.60 9.44
C GLY A 295 11.55 -5.43 8.53
N SER A 296 11.25 -4.18 8.93
CA SER A 296 11.60 -2.97 8.16
C SER A 296 13.09 -2.61 8.26
N GLU A 297 13.79 -3.03 9.31
CA GLU A 297 15.23 -2.73 9.49
C GLU A 297 16.10 -3.34 8.38
N ARG A 298 15.59 -4.37 7.71
CA ARG A 298 16.24 -5.01 6.56
C ARG A 298 16.65 -4.03 5.46
N PHE A 299 15.86 -2.98 5.26
CA PHE A 299 16.14 -1.95 4.26
C PHE A 299 17.31 -1.08 4.67
N GLN A 300 17.42 -0.76 5.97
CA GLN A 300 18.56 0.00 6.52
C GLN A 300 19.85 -0.82 6.44
N MET A 301 19.78 -2.12 6.72
CA MET A 301 20.91 -3.03 6.60
C MET A 301 21.44 -3.11 5.16
N ALA A 302 20.54 -3.30 4.19
CA ALA A 302 20.92 -3.33 2.77
C ALA A 302 21.45 -1.97 2.28
N ALA A 303 20.83 -0.85 2.71
CA ALA A 303 21.32 0.49 2.39
C ALA A 303 22.73 0.73 2.92
N LYS A 304 23.05 0.24 4.13
CA LYS A 304 24.39 0.37 4.70
C LYS A 304 25.45 -0.34 3.86
N GLU A 305 25.19 -1.56 3.39
CA GLU A 305 26.11 -2.29 2.51
C GLU A 305 26.26 -1.62 1.14
N LEU A 306 25.17 -1.08 0.58
CA LEU A 306 25.23 -0.38 -0.72
C LEU A 306 25.97 0.95 -0.66
N LEU A 307 25.93 1.64 0.48
CA LEU A 307 26.61 2.92 0.71
C LEU A 307 28.04 2.73 1.23
N HIS A 308 28.31 1.65 1.97
CA HIS A 308 29.62 1.29 2.49
C HIS A 308 29.95 -0.17 2.16
N PRO A 309 30.28 -0.47 0.88
CA PRO A 309 30.60 -1.82 0.45
C PRO A 309 31.70 -2.46 1.31
N SER A 310 31.47 -3.70 1.74
CA SER A 310 32.41 -4.44 2.59
C SER A 310 33.75 -4.74 1.91
N ASP A 311 33.80 -4.67 0.57
CA ASP A 311 35.02 -4.82 -0.24
C ASP A 311 35.86 -3.53 -0.32
N GLY A 312 35.39 -2.43 0.29
CA GLY A 312 36.07 -1.14 0.33
C GLY A 312 35.90 -0.30 -0.94
N SER A 313 35.05 -0.71 -1.88
CA SER A 313 34.69 0.10 -3.05
C SER A 313 33.80 1.30 -2.68
N ASP A 314 33.76 2.30 -3.56
CA ASP A 314 32.83 3.42 -3.44
C ASP A 314 31.38 2.98 -3.72
N SER A 315 30.41 3.70 -3.17
CA SER A 315 29.00 3.49 -3.51
C SER A 315 28.76 3.62 -5.02
N HIS A 316 27.99 2.69 -5.60
CA HIS A 316 27.77 2.63 -7.05
C HIS A 316 27.12 3.92 -7.59
N ARG A 317 27.60 4.35 -8.76
CA ARG A 317 27.08 5.50 -9.51
C ARG A 317 26.24 4.97 -10.66
N PHE A 318 24.93 5.08 -10.56
CA PHE A 318 24.00 4.50 -11.51
C PHE A 318 23.99 5.30 -12.81
N ARG A 319 24.33 4.69 -13.94
CA ARG A 319 24.47 5.36 -15.24
C ARG A 319 23.25 5.16 -16.14
N GLY A 320 22.71 6.25 -16.67
CA GLY A 320 21.54 6.21 -17.54
C GLY A 320 21.02 7.59 -17.90
N LYS A 321 20.05 7.62 -18.83
CA LYS A 321 19.40 8.86 -19.29
C LYS A 321 18.00 8.93 -18.74
N ILE A 322 17.63 10.10 -18.20
CA ILE A 322 16.29 10.33 -17.66
C ILE A 322 15.62 11.47 -18.41
N THR A 323 14.45 11.18 -18.97
CA THR A 323 13.54 12.17 -19.53
C THR A 323 12.18 12.07 -18.85
N PHE A 324 11.44 13.17 -18.80
CA PHE A 324 10.12 13.19 -18.19
C PHE A 324 9.23 14.27 -18.81
N ILE A 325 7.92 14.12 -18.65
CA ILE A 325 6.93 15.12 -19.03
C ILE A 325 6.30 15.66 -17.75
N PRO A 326 6.49 16.95 -17.41
CA PRO A 326 5.90 17.55 -16.23
C PRO A 326 4.38 17.76 -16.40
N VAL A 327 3.66 17.87 -15.30
CA VAL A 327 2.27 18.35 -15.31
C VAL A 327 2.26 19.86 -15.55
N PRO A 328 1.52 20.38 -16.55
CA PRO A 328 1.43 21.81 -16.81
C PRO A 328 0.93 22.58 -15.58
N GLY A 329 1.62 23.67 -15.23
CA GLY A 329 1.22 24.53 -14.11
C GLY A 329 1.53 23.98 -12.71
N SER A 330 2.15 22.80 -12.59
CA SER A 330 2.62 22.29 -11.31
C SER A 330 3.81 23.12 -10.80
N SER A 331 3.80 23.45 -9.51
CA SER A 331 4.90 24.17 -8.85
C SER A 331 6.06 23.20 -8.61
N THR A 332 7.17 23.41 -9.29
CA THR A 332 8.39 22.63 -9.06
C THR A 332 9.10 23.15 -7.79
N THR A 333 9.42 22.27 -6.85
CA THR A 333 10.33 22.59 -5.73
C THR A 333 11.78 22.18 -6.02
N ALA A 334 12.09 21.87 -7.28
CA ALA A 334 13.39 21.36 -7.68
C ALA A 334 14.48 22.39 -7.49
N THR A 335 15.57 21.96 -6.85
CA THR A 335 16.83 22.70 -6.78
C THR A 335 17.81 22.23 -7.86
N ALA A 336 17.51 21.11 -8.52
CA ALA A 336 18.25 20.57 -9.65
C ALA A 336 17.66 21.05 -11.00
N THR A 337 18.52 21.24 -12.00
CA THR A 337 18.14 21.75 -13.32
C THR A 337 17.71 20.62 -14.26
N ALA A 338 16.60 20.79 -14.98
CA ALA A 338 16.23 19.98 -16.14
C ALA A 338 15.97 20.90 -17.34
N THR A 339 16.43 20.49 -18.53
CA THR A 339 16.29 21.30 -19.75
C THR A 339 15.17 20.76 -20.64
N SER A 340 14.39 21.66 -21.22
CA SER A 340 13.40 21.27 -22.22
C SER A 340 14.10 20.75 -23.47
N ILE A 341 13.64 19.62 -24.01
CA ILE A 341 14.17 19.01 -25.23
C ILE A 341 13.04 18.75 -26.23
N GLY A 342 13.28 19.08 -27.51
CA GLY A 342 12.37 18.75 -28.61
C GLY A 342 10.95 19.36 -28.51
N VAL A 343 9.97 18.61 -29.02
CA VAL A 343 8.54 18.98 -29.09
C VAL A 343 7.77 18.21 -28.01
N GLY A 344 6.83 18.87 -27.30
CA GLY A 344 5.92 18.19 -26.36
C GLY A 344 6.24 18.34 -24.87
N ASN A 345 6.89 19.43 -24.44
CA ASN A 345 7.26 19.71 -23.04
C ASN A 345 8.13 18.63 -22.37
N ILE A 346 8.79 17.77 -23.14
CA ILE A 346 9.71 16.78 -22.59
C ILE A 346 10.90 17.51 -21.98
N ARG A 347 11.24 17.15 -20.74
CA ARG A 347 12.44 17.63 -20.05
C ARG A 347 13.44 16.50 -19.90
N ARG A 348 14.72 16.86 -19.95
CA ARG A 348 15.86 15.97 -19.76
C ARG A 348 16.65 16.39 -18.54
N ILE A 349 17.03 15.42 -17.72
CA ILE A 349 18.03 15.61 -16.67
C ILE A 349 19.40 15.59 -17.36
N PRO A 350 20.21 16.67 -17.26
CA PRO A 350 21.47 16.77 -18.01
C PRO A 350 22.53 15.76 -17.53
N GLU A 351 22.52 15.39 -16.25
CA GLU A 351 23.43 14.41 -15.68
C GLU A 351 23.11 12.98 -16.15
N GLU A 352 24.16 12.20 -16.42
CA GLU A 352 24.07 10.76 -16.76
C GLU A 352 24.27 9.83 -15.56
N GLU A 353 24.72 10.38 -14.42
CA GLU A 353 24.96 9.62 -13.19
C GLU A 353 23.90 9.94 -12.15
N HIS A 354 23.44 8.90 -11.47
CA HIS A 354 22.34 8.92 -10.52
C HIS A 354 22.69 8.11 -9.28
N MET A 355 22.04 8.42 -8.17
CA MET A 355 22.06 7.56 -6.98
C MET A 355 20.66 7.05 -6.67
N TYR A 356 19.64 7.89 -6.83
CA TYR A 356 18.29 7.58 -6.43
C TYR A 356 17.30 8.18 -7.43
N VAL A 357 16.43 7.33 -7.98
CA VAL A 357 15.39 7.73 -8.93
C VAL A 357 14.11 7.01 -8.52
N LEU A 358 13.09 7.76 -8.12
CA LEU A 358 11.86 7.21 -7.60
C LEU A 358 10.68 7.99 -8.12
N THR A 359 9.66 7.27 -8.57
CA THR A 359 8.34 7.81 -8.89
C THR A 359 7.32 7.19 -7.95
N THR A 360 6.42 8.01 -7.41
CA THR A 360 5.42 7.52 -6.44
C THR A 360 4.11 8.27 -6.55
N MET A 361 3.03 7.58 -6.21
CA MET A 361 1.68 8.13 -6.07
C MET A 361 1.26 8.33 -4.60
N VAL A 362 2.11 7.92 -3.66
CA VAL A 362 1.79 7.93 -2.24
C VAL A 362 2.74 8.84 -1.46
N PRO A 363 2.28 9.50 -0.39
CA PRO A 363 3.13 10.35 0.43
C PRO A 363 4.20 9.59 1.23
N ARG A 364 3.93 8.33 1.59
CA ARG A 364 4.74 7.56 2.54
C ARG A 364 5.04 6.16 2.03
N LEU A 365 6.27 5.69 2.23
CA LEU A 365 6.63 4.27 2.03
C LEU A 365 6.64 3.48 3.33
N GLU A 366 6.75 4.16 4.47
CA GLU A 366 6.61 3.61 5.80
C GLU A 366 5.90 4.63 6.70
N LYS A 367 5.50 4.23 7.91
CA LYS A 367 4.75 5.07 8.86
C LYS A 367 5.32 6.48 8.98
N ASP A 368 6.62 6.58 9.24
CA ASP A 368 7.31 7.85 9.47
C ASP A 368 8.13 8.33 8.27
N PHE A 369 8.34 7.48 7.26
CA PHE A 369 9.10 7.81 6.06
C PHE A 369 8.24 8.52 5.00
N VAL A 370 8.25 9.86 5.03
CA VAL A 370 7.51 10.72 4.10
C VAL A 370 8.35 10.96 2.84
N ILE A 371 8.21 10.09 1.83
CA ILE A 371 8.98 10.19 0.60
C ILE A 371 8.50 11.31 -0.33
N SER A 372 7.20 11.63 -0.30
CA SER A 372 6.55 12.58 -1.21
C SER A 372 5.62 13.52 -0.43
N PRO A 373 6.17 14.54 0.25
CA PRO A 373 5.41 15.38 1.18
C PRO A 373 4.29 16.21 0.53
N SER A 374 4.35 16.45 -0.78
CA SER A 374 3.29 17.16 -1.52
C SER A 374 2.20 16.22 -2.06
N SER A 375 2.35 14.89 -1.92
CA SER A 375 1.33 13.94 -2.37
C SER A 375 0.13 13.89 -1.44
N GLU A 376 -1.00 14.35 -1.97
CA GLU A 376 -2.29 14.13 -1.34
C GLU A 376 -2.76 12.69 -1.55
N VAL A 377 -3.39 12.16 -0.51
CA VAL A 377 -3.85 10.77 -0.45
C VAL A 377 -4.92 10.50 -1.51
N LEU A 378 -4.61 9.57 -2.43
CA LEU A 378 -5.47 9.15 -3.54
C LEU A 378 -5.82 10.28 -4.53
N SER A 379 -4.98 11.30 -4.65
CA SER A 379 -5.08 12.33 -5.72
C SER A 379 -4.74 11.78 -7.11
N GLY A 380 -3.87 10.77 -7.15
CA GLY A 380 -3.32 10.22 -8.38
C GLY A 380 -2.20 11.06 -8.98
N ASP A 381 -1.63 11.98 -8.21
CA ASP A 381 -0.44 12.72 -8.63
C ASP A 381 0.77 11.77 -8.65
N LEU A 382 1.39 11.64 -9.82
CA LEU A 382 2.66 10.91 -9.95
C LEU A 382 3.80 11.92 -9.76
N ARG A 383 4.66 11.71 -8.76
CA ARG A 383 5.81 12.59 -8.52
C ARG A 383 7.13 11.86 -8.71
N LEU A 384 8.04 12.50 -9.43
CA LEU A 384 9.43 12.11 -9.63
C LEU A 384 10.29 12.75 -8.54
N LEU A 385 11.08 11.93 -7.86
CA LEU A 385 12.17 12.30 -6.96
C LEU A 385 13.49 11.77 -7.52
N ARG A 386 14.50 12.65 -7.67
CA ARG A 386 15.85 12.24 -8.10
C ARG A 386 16.94 13.03 -7.38
N PHE A 387 18.02 12.34 -7.02
CA PHE A 387 19.30 12.98 -6.70
C PHE A 387 20.48 12.18 -7.29
N GLY A 388 21.57 12.90 -7.58
CA GLY A 388 22.80 12.35 -8.16
C GLY A 388 23.68 11.65 -7.12
N PRO A 389 24.87 11.17 -7.51
CA PRO A 389 25.84 10.60 -6.60
C PRO A 389 26.21 11.55 -5.45
N LEU A 390 26.15 11.06 -4.22
CA LEU A 390 26.53 11.74 -2.98
C LEU A 390 27.56 10.91 -2.23
N SER A 391 28.20 11.50 -1.22
CA SER A 391 28.93 10.70 -0.24
C SER A 391 27.96 9.80 0.54
N PRO A 392 28.41 8.65 1.09
CA PRO A 392 27.57 7.80 1.93
C PRO A 392 26.88 8.56 3.07
N ASP A 393 27.62 9.44 3.75
CA ASP A 393 27.10 10.24 4.86
C ASP A 393 26.04 11.25 4.40
N ASP A 394 26.25 11.91 3.25
CA ASP A 394 25.25 12.83 2.69
C ASP A 394 23.99 12.10 2.20
N ALA A 395 24.15 10.91 1.62
CA ALA A 395 23.02 10.07 1.22
C ALA A 395 22.19 9.63 2.44
N MET A 396 22.84 9.16 3.51
CA MET A 396 22.16 8.82 4.77
C MET A 396 21.49 10.03 5.41
N ARG A 397 22.16 11.18 5.45
CA ARG A 397 21.59 12.44 5.94
C ARG A 397 20.34 12.82 5.14
N LEU A 398 20.42 12.76 3.81
CA LEU A 398 19.30 13.08 2.93
C LEU A 398 18.11 12.14 3.16
N MET A 399 18.33 10.82 3.29
CA MET A 399 17.25 9.87 3.59
C MET A 399 16.68 10.05 5.00
N THR A 400 17.48 10.47 5.96
CA THR A 400 17.00 10.80 7.32
C THR A 400 16.03 11.97 7.29
N LEU A 401 16.21 12.96 6.41
CA LEU A 401 15.27 14.08 6.27
C LEU A 401 13.88 13.64 5.78
N ALA A 402 13.74 12.49 5.11
CA ALA A 402 12.42 11.95 4.76
C ALA A 402 11.62 11.54 6.01
N TYR A 403 12.28 11.08 7.07
CA TYR A 403 11.66 10.85 8.38
C TYR A 403 11.30 12.14 9.12
N GLN A 404 11.88 13.27 8.72
CA GLN A 404 11.62 14.59 9.29
C GLN A 404 10.55 15.35 8.48
N GLY A 405 9.45 14.65 8.17
CA GLY A 405 8.33 15.22 7.44
C GLY A 405 8.61 15.49 5.96
N GLY A 406 9.54 14.76 5.34
CA GLY A 406 9.86 14.91 3.92
C GLY A 406 10.78 16.09 3.62
N GLY A 407 11.66 16.47 4.54
CA GLY A 407 12.56 17.61 4.38
C GLY A 407 13.55 17.45 3.23
N HIS A 408 13.83 16.21 2.80
CA HIS A 408 14.79 15.87 1.75
C HIS A 408 14.45 16.52 0.40
N VAL A 409 13.16 16.75 0.08
CA VAL A 409 12.77 17.36 -1.20
C VAL A 409 13.16 18.84 -1.32
N LYS A 410 13.57 19.47 -0.21
CA LYS A 410 13.99 20.87 -0.16
C LYS A 410 15.50 21.03 -0.30
N GLU A 411 16.25 19.93 -0.24
CA GLU A 411 17.71 19.95 -0.28
C GLU A 411 18.23 20.31 -1.68
N LYS A 412 19.42 20.93 -1.71
CA LYS A 412 20.09 21.27 -2.96
C LYS A 412 20.50 19.99 -3.72
N GLY A 413 20.24 19.95 -5.02
CA GLY A 413 20.55 18.80 -5.87
C GLY A 413 19.45 17.74 -5.95
N VAL A 414 18.32 17.97 -5.27
CA VAL A 414 17.13 17.12 -5.34
C VAL A 414 16.14 17.70 -6.37
N LEU A 415 15.80 16.87 -7.35
CA LEU A 415 14.67 17.08 -8.24
C LEU A 415 13.42 16.47 -7.60
N TYR A 416 12.39 17.27 -7.39
CA TYR A 416 11.06 16.81 -6.95
C TYR A 416 10.01 17.51 -7.80
N GLU A 417 9.32 16.76 -8.66
CA GLU A 417 8.42 17.30 -9.67
C GLU A 417 7.22 16.39 -9.91
N GLU A 418 6.06 16.99 -10.13
CA GLU A 418 4.88 16.26 -10.58
C GLU A 418 4.92 16.02 -12.09
N VAL A 419 4.73 14.78 -12.49
CA VAL A 419 5.02 14.30 -13.84
C VAL A 419 3.87 13.46 -14.39
N GLN A 420 3.65 13.55 -15.69
CA GLN A 420 2.75 12.65 -16.42
C GLN A 420 3.47 11.36 -16.82
N MET A 421 4.77 11.46 -17.09
CA MET A 421 5.60 10.37 -17.60
C MET A 421 7.05 10.54 -17.16
N VAL A 422 7.73 9.44 -16.86
CA VAL A 422 9.19 9.36 -16.70
C VAL A 422 9.72 8.21 -17.54
N ARG A 423 10.79 8.43 -18.30
CA ARG A 423 11.50 7.40 -19.06
C ARG A 423 12.96 7.35 -18.62
N ILE A 424 13.44 6.15 -18.36
CA ILE A 424 14.81 5.83 -17.97
C ILE A 424 15.38 4.87 -19.00
N GLU A 425 16.48 5.26 -19.63
CA GLU A 425 17.29 4.39 -20.50
C GLU A 425 18.55 4.00 -19.73
N PHE A 426 18.79 2.70 -19.54
CA PHE A 426 19.87 2.23 -18.67
C PHE A 426 21.19 2.12 -19.43
N ASP A 427 22.25 2.73 -18.89
CA ASP A 427 23.62 2.68 -19.44
C ASP A 427 24.56 1.96 -18.46
N GLU A 428 24.12 0.77 -18.04
CA GLU A 428 24.80 -0.09 -17.08
C GLU A 428 25.21 -1.41 -17.73
N GLU A 429 26.35 -1.97 -17.30
CA GLU A 429 26.89 -3.24 -17.82
C GLU A 429 26.43 -4.45 -17.00
N GLU A 430 26.42 -4.35 -15.68
CA GLU A 430 25.97 -5.43 -14.80
C GLU A 430 24.46 -5.38 -14.53
N GLU A 431 23.80 -6.54 -14.59
CA GLU A 431 22.35 -6.65 -14.41
C GLU A 431 21.88 -6.12 -13.04
N ARG A 432 22.66 -6.34 -11.98
CA ARG A 432 22.33 -5.90 -10.62
C ARG A 432 22.03 -4.40 -10.55
N TRP A 433 22.63 -3.59 -11.43
CA TRP A 433 22.47 -2.14 -11.50
C TRP A 433 21.36 -1.68 -12.45
N ARG A 434 20.82 -2.59 -13.26
CA ARG A 434 19.62 -2.39 -14.10
C ARG A 434 18.35 -2.93 -13.48
N ARG A 435 18.41 -3.40 -12.23
CA ARG A 435 17.21 -3.81 -11.50
C ARG A 435 16.35 -2.61 -11.19
N VAL A 436 15.06 -2.72 -11.50
CA VAL A 436 14.03 -1.75 -11.13
C VAL A 436 13.05 -2.38 -10.14
N CYS A 437 12.42 -1.55 -9.33
CA CYS A 437 11.40 -1.97 -8.37
C CYS A 437 10.07 -1.33 -8.72
N VAL A 438 9.02 -2.15 -8.86
CA VAL A 438 7.62 -1.75 -9.07
C VAL A 438 6.78 -2.34 -7.95
N ASP A 439 6.33 -1.52 -7.01
CA ASP A 439 5.60 -1.90 -5.80
C ASP A 439 6.22 -3.09 -5.04
N GLY A 440 7.56 -3.12 -4.97
CA GLY A 440 8.32 -4.18 -4.30
C GLY A 440 8.64 -5.40 -5.19
N LYS A 441 8.03 -5.53 -6.37
CA LYS A 441 8.43 -6.53 -7.38
C LYS A 441 9.69 -6.06 -8.10
N ILE A 442 10.69 -6.92 -8.18
CA ILE A 442 11.97 -6.60 -8.83
C ILE A 442 11.95 -7.11 -10.27
N VAL A 443 12.39 -6.26 -11.20
CA VAL A 443 12.56 -6.60 -12.61
C VAL A 443 14.02 -6.39 -12.99
N ALA A 444 14.62 -7.39 -13.62
CA ALA A 444 15.91 -7.28 -14.26
C ALA A 444 15.69 -6.81 -15.71
N VAL A 445 16.27 -5.66 -16.05
CA VAL A 445 16.22 -5.11 -17.40
C VAL A 445 17.48 -5.50 -18.16
N GLU A 446 17.31 -5.90 -19.42
CA GLU A 446 18.39 -6.29 -20.32
C GLU A 446 19.36 -5.13 -20.58
N LYS A 447 20.56 -5.44 -21.07
CA LYS A 447 21.55 -4.43 -21.43
C LYS A 447 21.00 -3.52 -22.54
N GLY A 448 21.09 -2.20 -22.35
CA GLY A 448 20.54 -1.20 -23.26
C GLY A 448 19.00 -1.09 -23.23
N GLY A 449 18.35 -1.79 -22.29
CA GLY A 449 16.91 -1.72 -22.09
C GLY A 449 16.46 -0.40 -21.44
N TRP A 450 15.16 -0.30 -21.22
CA TRP A 450 14.53 0.94 -20.72
C TRP A 450 13.28 0.67 -19.90
N MET A 451 12.91 1.65 -19.08
CA MET A 451 11.66 1.68 -18.33
C MET A 451 10.94 3.01 -18.56
N GLU A 452 9.62 2.97 -18.77
CA GLU A 452 8.76 4.14 -18.89
C GLU A 452 7.57 4.03 -17.93
N ILE A 453 7.43 5.02 -17.05
CA ILE A 453 6.36 5.09 -16.05
C ILE A 453 5.38 6.16 -16.48
N ARG A 454 4.08 5.87 -16.48
CA ARG A 454 3.01 6.82 -16.80
C ARG A 454 1.89 6.76 -15.78
N LYS A 455 1.23 7.90 -15.54
CA LYS A 455 -0.04 7.91 -14.82
C LYS A 455 -1.05 7.00 -15.54
N GLY A 456 -1.71 6.12 -14.78
CA GLY A 456 -2.68 5.15 -15.24
C GLY A 456 -4.10 5.51 -14.82
N GLY A 457 -5.01 4.55 -15.00
CA GLY A 457 -6.41 4.67 -14.62
C GLY A 457 -6.68 4.22 -13.18
N SER A 458 -7.84 3.59 -12.98
CA SER A 458 -8.20 2.91 -11.75
C SER A 458 -9.09 1.71 -12.10
N VAL A 459 -8.84 0.57 -11.46
CA VAL A 459 -9.62 -0.68 -11.62
C VAL A 459 -10.10 -1.24 -10.27
N LEU A 460 -9.74 -0.58 -9.17
CA LEU A 460 -10.09 -0.93 -7.81
C LEU A 460 -10.51 0.34 -7.06
N ASN A 461 -11.39 0.19 -6.09
CA ASN A 461 -11.61 1.17 -5.04
C ASN A 461 -10.87 0.77 -3.77
N ILE A 462 -10.52 1.73 -2.93
CA ILE A 462 -9.95 1.52 -1.60
C ILE A 462 -10.81 2.22 -0.55
N VAL A 463 -11.01 1.56 0.59
CA VAL A 463 -11.69 2.15 1.76
C VAL A 463 -10.64 2.87 2.60
N SER A 464 -10.77 4.20 2.70
CA SER A 464 -9.84 5.09 3.41
C SER A 464 -10.55 6.14 4.25
#